data_AF-A0A1B6HZ42-F1
#
_entry.id   AF-A0A1B6HZ42-F1
#
_cell.length_a   1.000
_cell.length_b   1.000
_cell.length_c   1.000
_cell.angle_alpha   90.00
_cell.angle_beta   90.00
_cell.angle_gamma   90.00
#
_symmetry.space_group_name_H-M   'P 1'
#
loop_
_entity.id
_entity.type
_entity.pdbx_description
1 polymer ?
#
loop_
_entity_poly.entity_id
_entity_poly.type
_entity_poly.pdbx_seq_one_letter_code
_entity_poly.pdbx_strand_id
1 'polypeptide(L)'
;FTRVSDVKYTVVTIGDPEILYEAGFNSSKNTKVLIHGWMDNATVDFSEDLEYSYLLAEDLNIIAVNWARMAQTFYPLSRSAVSPVGRYTAKFVDFLVLEMGVSPASVHLLGH
;
A
#
# COMPACT_ATOMS: atom_id res chain seq x y z
N PHE A 1 3.45 6.33 1.16
CA PHE A 1 3.54 7.49 2.05
C PHE A 1 4.56 7.19 3.13
N THR A 2 5.37 8.18 3.47
CA THR A 2 6.34 8.15 4.57
C THR A 2 6.41 9.55 5.15
N ARG A 3 6.81 9.72 6.41
CA ARG A 3 6.96 11.06 7.03
C ARG A 3 8.08 11.91 6.38
N VAL A 4 8.99 11.26 5.65
CA VAL A 4 10.24 11.85 5.17
C VAL A 4 10.16 12.29 3.70
N SER A 5 9.11 11.93 2.98
CA SER A 5 8.97 12.25 1.55
C SER A 5 8.54 13.70 1.34
N ASP A 6 9.18 14.40 0.41
CA ASP A 6 8.83 15.78 0.00
C ASP A 6 7.56 15.85 -0.88
N VAL A 7 7.05 14.70 -1.31
CA VAL A 7 5.80 14.56 -2.07
C VAL A 7 4.74 13.82 -1.26
N LYS A 8 3.45 14.06 -1.52
CA LYS A 8 2.35 13.37 -0.80
C LYS A 8 2.50 11.85 -0.90
N TYR A 9 2.83 11.33 -2.09
CA TYR A 9 3.12 9.92 -2.30
C TYR A 9 4.05 9.71 -3.50
N THR A 10 4.71 8.55 -3.53
CA THR A 10 5.50 8.06 -4.67
C THR A 10 4.84 6.79 -5.21
N VAL A 11 4.71 6.68 -6.53
CA VAL A 11 4.26 5.45 -7.18
C VAL A 11 5.45 4.51 -7.27
N VAL A 12 5.29 3.29 -6.74
CA VAL A 12 6.35 2.27 -6.70
C VAL A 12 5.91 1.03 -7.49
N THR A 13 6.88 0.26 -7.98
CA THR A 13 6.62 -0.96 -8.75
C THR A 13 7.37 -2.14 -8.11
N ILE A 14 6.82 -3.35 -8.24
CA ILE A 14 7.48 -4.58 -7.77
C ILE A 14 8.81 -4.76 -8.52
N GLY A 15 9.88 -5.08 -7.78
CA GLY A 15 11.19 -5.36 -8.36
C GLY A 15 12.04 -4.13 -8.63
N ASP A 16 11.66 -2.97 -8.07
CA ASP A 16 12.44 -1.73 -8.13
C ASP A 16 12.76 -1.26 -6.70
N PRO A 17 13.88 -1.72 -6.11
CA PRO A 17 14.32 -1.28 -4.79
C PRO A 17 14.68 0.21 -4.74
N GLU A 18 15.21 0.76 -5.83
CA GLU A 18 15.71 2.14 -5.88
C GLU A 18 14.57 3.14 -5.69
N ILE A 19 13.47 2.99 -6.45
CA ILE A 19 12.30 3.87 -6.31
C ILE A 19 11.66 3.76 -4.91
N LEU A 20 11.76 2.59 -4.28
CA LEU A 20 11.24 2.38 -2.93
C LEU A 20 12.07 3.16 -1.89
N TYR A 21 13.40 3.13 -2.01
CA TYR A 21 14.28 3.91 -1.14
C TYR A 21 14.15 5.42 -1.39
N GLU A 22 14.03 5.86 -2.64
CA GLU A 22 13.77 7.26 -3.00
C GLU A 22 12.43 7.76 -2.41
N ALA A 23 11.43 6.88 -2.28
CA ALA A 23 10.18 7.16 -1.58
C ALA A 23 10.31 7.28 -0.05
N GLY A 24 11.52 7.13 0.50
CA GLY A 24 11.81 7.18 1.92
C GLY A 24 11.43 5.91 2.69
N PHE A 25 11.25 4.78 2.00
CA PHE A 25 10.93 3.51 2.63
C PHE A 25 12.08 3.04 3.53
N ASN A 26 11.73 2.49 4.69
CA ASN A 26 12.70 1.93 5.63
C ASN A 26 12.24 0.56 6.12
N SER A 27 12.96 -0.51 5.76
CA SER A 27 12.60 -1.89 6.09
C SER A 27 12.64 -2.23 7.58
N SER A 28 13.27 -1.37 8.40
CA SER A 28 13.30 -1.51 9.86
C SER A 28 12.04 -0.95 10.54
N LYS A 29 11.18 -0.21 9.81
CA LYS A 29 9.93 0.35 10.32
C LYS A 29 8.75 -0.59 10.10
N ASN A 30 7.70 -0.43 10.90
CA ASN A 30 6.43 -1.08 10.65
C ASN A 30 5.87 -0.67 9.27
N THR A 31 5.15 -1.59 8.62
CA THR A 31 4.56 -1.34 7.30
C THR A 31 3.07 -1.61 7.34
N LYS A 32 2.26 -0.59 7.00
CA LYS A 32 0.81 -0.71 6.84
C LYS A 32 0.48 -0.75 5.36
N VAL A 33 -0.22 -1.79 4.94
CA VAL A 33 -0.69 -1.94 3.56
C VAL A 33 -2.19 -1.70 3.55
N LEU A 34 -2.61 -0.59 2.95
CA LEU A 34 -4.00 -0.14 2.89
C LEU A 34 -4.60 -0.54 1.53
N ILE A 35 -5.73 -1.25 1.55
CA ILE A 35 -6.40 -1.74 0.36
C ILE A 35 -7.82 -1.18 0.35
N HIS A 36 -8.07 -0.16 -0.48
CA HIS A 36 -9.39 0.47 -0.56
C HIS A 36 -10.46 -0.49 -1.10
N GLY A 37 -11.74 -0.11 -0.99
CA GLY A 37 -12.89 -0.92 -1.38
C GLY A 37 -13.50 -0.58 -2.74
N TRP A 38 -14.72 -1.07 -2.96
CA TRP A 38 -15.56 -0.73 -4.12
C TRP A 38 -15.92 0.76 -4.12
N MET A 39 -15.89 1.41 -5.29
CA MET A 39 -16.16 2.84 -5.48
C MET A 39 -15.18 3.80 -4.78
N ASP A 40 -14.00 3.32 -4.36
CA ASP A 40 -12.98 4.08 -3.62
C ASP A 40 -11.64 4.13 -4.40
N ASN A 41 -10.64 4.85 -3.87
CA ASN A 41 -9.25 4.87 -4.37
C ASN A 41 -8.21 4.99 -3.24
N ALA A 42 -6.93 4.93 -3.60
CA ALA A 42 -5.82 4.89 -2.64
C ALA A 42 -5.51 6.23 -1.94
N THR A 43 -6.20 7.32 -2.25
CA THR A 43 -5.88 8.67 -1.77
C THR A 43 -7.08 9.43 -1.21
N VAL A 44 -8.21 8.76 -0.98
CA VAL A 44 -9.43 9.34 -0.38
C VAL A 44 -10.00 8.39 0.66
N ASP A 45 -10.97 8.88 1.44
CA ASP A 45 -11.77 8.14 2.41
C ASP A 45 -10.92 7.19 3.27
N PHE A 46 -11.11 5.87 3.13
CA PHE A 46 -10.44 4.85 3.95
C PHE A 46 -8.91 4.98 3.96
N SER A 47 -8.33 5.26 2.79
CA SER A 47 -6.87 5.31 2.68
C SER A 47 -6.31 6.60 3.25
N GLU A 48 -6.97 7.74 3.02
CA GLU A 48 -6.52 9.04 3.51
C GLU A 48 -6.64 9.15 5.04
N ASP A 49 -7.77 8.71 5.60
CA ASP A 49 -8.00 8.77 7.05
C ASP A 49 -6.98 7.91 7.83
N LEU A 50 -6.72 6.69 7.35
CA LEU A 50 -5.75 5.80 7.97
C LEU A 50 -4.31 6.27 7.73
N GLU A 51 -3.99 6.76 6.53
CA GLU A 51 -2.68 7.32 6.24
C GLU A 51 -2.33 8.45 7.20
N TYR A 52 -3.22 9.46 7.30
CA TYR A 52 -3.07 10.57 8.22
C TYR A 52 -2.94 10.11 9.68
N SER A 53 -3.84 9.24 10.13
CA SER A 53 -3.87 8.80 11.53
C SER A 53 -2.64 7.97 11.91
N TYR A 54 -2.20 7.06 11.04
CA TYR A 54 -1.01 6.25 11.28
C TYR A 54 0.25 7.12 11.26
N LEU A 55 0.40 8.01 10.28
CA LEU A 55 1.55 8.91 10.22
C LEU A 55 1.53 9.95 11.33
N LEU A 56 0.39 10.26 11.96
CA LEU A 56 0.35 11.06 13.18
C LEU A 56 0.87 10.26 14.39
N ALA A 57 0.47 9.00 14.52
CA ALA A 57 0.77 8.16 15.68
C ALA A 57 2.20 7.58 15.69
N GLU A 58 2.74 7.17 14.53
CA GLU A 58 3.99 6.42 14.44
C GLU A 58 4.78 6.79 13.17
N ASP A 59 6.11 6.74 13.24
CA ASP A 59 6.97 6.83 12.07
C ASP A 59 7.08 5.46 11.40
N LEU A 60 6.27 5.22 10.36
CA LEU A 60 6.12 3.94 9.69
C LEU A 60 6.03 4.08 8.17
N ASN A 61 6.07 2.97 7.45
CA ASN A 61 5.82 2.93 6.01
C ASN A 61 4.33 2.70 5.74
N ILE A 62 3.75 3.44 4.81
CA ILE A 62 2.38 3.18 4.31
C ILE A 62 2.41 2.90 2.81
N ILE A 63 1.84 1.76 2.43
CA ILE A 63 1.65 1.33 1.05
C ILE A 63 0.15 1.28 0.78
N ALA A 64 -0.36 2.20 -0.04
CA ALA A 64 -1.75 2.17 -0.47
C ALA A 64 -1.89 1.48 -1.83
N VAL A 65 -2.66 0.40 -1.88
CA VAL A 65 -2.90 -0.38 -3.09
C VAL A 65 -4.01 0.30 -3.90
N ASN A 66 -3.64 0.95 -5.01
CA ASN A 66 -4.60 1.59 -5.89
C ASN A 66 -5.12 0.63 -6.97
N TRP A 67 -6.37 0.21 -6.85
CA TRP A 67 -7.08 -0.62 -7.84
C TRP A 67 -8.37 0.04 -8.35
N ALA A 68 -8.47 1.37 -8.20
CA ALA A 68 -9.64 2.19 -8.55
C ALA A 68 -10.19 1.92 -9.96
N ARG A 69 -9.30 1.66 -10.93
CA ARG A 69 -9.68 1.35 -12.33
C ARG A 69 -10.68 0.19 -12.44
N MET A 70 -10.58 -0.81 -11.57
CA MET A 70 -11.54 -1.92 -11.51
C MET A 70 -12.55 -1.73 -10.38
N ALA A 71 -12.16 -1.08 -9.28
CA ALA A 71 -13.03 -0.83 -8.13
C ALA A 71 -14.19 0.12 -8.44
N GLN A 72 -14.03 1.04 -9.40
CA GLN A 72 -15.05 2.03 -9.77
C GLN A 72 -15.84 1.58 -11.00
N THR A 73 -16.21 0.29 -11.03
CA THR A 73 -16.99 -0.30 -12.11
C THR A 73 -18.20 -1.04 -11.56
N PHE A 74 -18.99 -1.66 -12.44
CA PHE A 74 -20.14 -2.47 -12.05
C PHE A 74 -19.72 -3.59 -11.10
N TYR A 75 -20.44 -3.75 -9.99
CA TYR A 75 -20.03 -4.57 -8.85
C TYR A 75 -19.52 -5.99 -9.21
N PRO A 76 -20.16 -6.78 -10.10
CA PRO A 76 -19.61 -8.07 -10.53
C PRO A 76 -18.22 -8.00 -11.17
N LEU A 77 -17.89 -6.92 -11.89
CA LEU A 77 -16.56 -6.70 -12.46
C LEU A 77 -15.55 -6.29 -11.38
N SER A 78 -15.93 -5.42 -10.45
CA SER A 78 -15.07 -5.07 -9.32
C SER A 78 -14.79 -6.28 -8.43
N ARG A 79 -15.81 -7.08 -8.13
CA ARG A 79 -15.69 -8.31 -7.35
C ARG A 79 -14.76 -9.33 -8.02
N SER A 80 -14.83 -9.47 -9.35
CA SER A 80 -13.95 -10.41 -10.06
C SER A 80 -12.47 -9.97 -10.05
N ALA A 81 -12.21 -8.68 -9.84
CA ALA A 81 -10.86 -8.12 -9.73
C ALA A 81 -10.21 -8.33 -8.35
N VAL A 82 -10.96 -8.65 -7.30
CA VAL A 82 -10.43 -8.82 -5.93
C VAL A 82 -9.33 -9.89 -5.87
N SER A 83 -9.56 -11.07 -6.45
CA SER A 83 -8.54 -12.14 -6.42
C SER A 83 -7.26 -11.77 -7.21
N PRO A 84 -7.33 -11.19 -8.42
CA PRO A 84 -6.17 -10.59 -9.08
C PRO A 84 -5.43 -9.54 -8.25
N VAL A 85 -6.15 -8.60 -7.62
CA VAL A 85 -5.55 -7.55 -6.76
C VAL A 85 -4.82 -8.18 -5.58
N GLY A 86 -5.47 -9.11 -4.87
CA GLY A 86 -4.85 -9.80 -3.73
C GLY A 86 -3.57 -10.57 -4.11
N ARG A 87 -3.54 -11.21 -5.29
CA ARG A 87 -2.31 -11.85 -5.79
C ARG A 87 -1.21 -10.84 -6.10
N TYR A 88 -1.56 -9.68 -6.64
CA TYR A 88 -0.57 -8.63 -6.91
C TYR A 88 -0.04 -8.02 -5.62
N THR A 89 -0.91 -7.76 -4.64
CA THR A 89 -0.52 -7.31 -3.30
C THR A 89 0.37 -8.33 -2.60
N ALA A 90 0.06 -9.63 -2.68
CA ALA A 90 0.91 -10.69 -2.12
C ALA A 90 2.32 -10.67 -2.74
N LYS A 91 2.44 -10.54 -4.06
CA LYS A 91 3.74 -10.40 -4.73
C LYS A 91 4.53 -9.16 -4.27
N PHE A 92 3.84 -8.05 -4.02
CA PHE A 92 4.49 -6.86 -3.49
C PHE A 92 4.98 -7.09 -2.05
N VAL A 93 4.19 -7.75 -1.21
CA VAL A 93 4.62 -8.13 0.15
C VAL A 93 5.78 -9.11 0.11
N ASP A 94 5.78 -10.10 -0.79
CA ASP A 94 6.90 -11.02 -0.99
C ASP A 94 8.16 -10.26 -1.39
N PHE A 95 8.07 -9.29 -2.30
CA PHE A 95 9.19 -8.40 -2.66
C PHE A 95 9.73 -7.65 -1.44
N LEU A 96 8.86 -7.06 -0.61
CA LEU A 96 9.28 -6.39 0.62
C LEU A 96 10.02 -7.33 1.58
N VAL A 97 9.51 -8.53 1.77
CA VAL A 97 10.08 -9.50 2.73
C VAL A 97 11.36 -10.11 2.21
N LEU A 98 11.34 -10.63 0.99
CA LEU A 98 12.41 -11.46 0.43
C LEU A 98 13.57 -10.62 -0.11
N GLU A 99 13.28 -9.44 -0.65
CA GLU A 99 14.30 -8.60 -1.30
C GLU A 99 14.66 -7.36 -0.48
N MET A 100 13.69 -6.74 0.20
CA MET A 100 13.93 -5.53 1.00
C MET A 100 14.23 -5.82 2.48
N GLY A 101 14.19 -7.08 2.90
CA GLY A 101 14.51 -7.50 4.27
C GLY A 101 13.49 -7.07 5.33
N VAL A 102 12.24 -6.83 4.92
CA VAL A 102 11.15 -6.50 5.84
C VAL A 102 10.77 -7.74 6.67
N SER A 103 10.66 -7.58 7.98
CA SER A 103 10.11 -8.63 8.84
C SER A 103 8.64 -8.87 8.51
N PRO A 104 8.20 -10.11 8.20
CA PRO A 104 6.78 -10.39 7.96
C PRO A 104 5.88 -9.98 9.12
N ALA A 105 6.38 -10.05 10.36
CA ALA A 105 5.64 -9.68 11.56
C ALA A 105 5.40 -8.17 11.70
N SER A 106 6.14 -7.32 10.96
CA SER A 106 5.95 -5.87 10.98
C SER A 106 4.97 -5.38 9.91
N VAL A 107 4.44 -6.28 9.07
CA VAL A 107 3.48 -5.98 8.01
C VAL A 107 2.05 -6.19 8.52
N HIS A 108 1.19 -5.18 8.35
CA HIS A 108 -0.25 -5.27 8.62
C HIS A 108 -1.04 -4.91 7.36
N LEU A 109 -1.88 -5.83 6.89
CA LEU A 109 -2.80 -5.65 5.77
C LEU A 109 -4.17 -5.20 6.29
N LEU A 110 -4.67 -4.07 5.80
CA LEU A 110 -5.98 -3.52 6.14
C LEU A 110 -6.80 -3.32 4.86
N GLY A 111 -8.05 -3.79 4.85
CA GLY A 111 -8.95 -3.67 3.71
C GLY A 111 -10.36 -3.22 4.12
N HIS A 112 -10.99 -2.43 3.27
CA HIS A 112 -12.38 -1.95 3.40
C HIS A 112 -13.32 -2.69 2.45
#